data_AF-A0A1X0EHZ9-F1
#
_entry.id   AF-A0A1X0EHZ9-F1
#
_cell.length_a   1.000
_cell.length_b   1.000
_cell.length_c   1.000
_cell.angle_alpha   90.00
_cell.angle_beta   90.00
_cell.angle_gamma   90.00
#
_symmetry.space_group_name_H-M   'P 1'
#
loop_
_entity.id
_entity.type
_entity.pdbx_description
1 polymer ?
#
loop_
_entity_poly.entity_id
_entity_poly.type
_entity_poly.pdbx_seq_one_letter_code
_entity_poly.pdbx_strand_id
1 'polypeptide(L)'
;TGAPSSGFFNSGSGSSSGFFNLGAGSSGWKNQGLGTSGWGNVGDLQSGLRNLGNTMSGWFNVSSLDAAQEAVVSGFGNVGSQVSGFFNNSVTDFTSFSVGLGNVGGLNVGGGNVGQLNIGLGNVGGFNLGGGNLGSFNFGFGDLGSHNFGFGNLGDGNIGFGNSGSGNIGIGNTGNGNIGFGNWGDGNFGFANWGDGNRGIGLLGSNNAGFGGLNAGSDNVGLFNSGTGNRGLFNSG
;
A
#
# COMPACT_ATOMS: atom_id res chain seq x y z
N THR A 1 -43.95 -5.96 -36.56
CA THR A 1 -43.81 -4.53 -36.85
C THR A 1 -42.95 -3.92 -35.77
N GLY A 2 -41.71 -3.52 -36.07
CA GLY A 2 -40.87 -2.84 -35.08
C GLY A 2 -41.44 -1.46 -34.78
N ALA A 3 -41.58 -1.10 -33.50
CA ALA A 3 -41.97 0.25 -33.12
C ALA A 3 -40.98 1.27 -33.71
N PRO A 4 -41.45 2.39 -34.29
CA PRO A 4 -40.59 3.34 -34.98
C PRO A 4 -39.60 3.98 -34.00
N SER A 5 -38.33 4.05 -34.39
CA SER A 5 -37.32 4.82 -33.67
C SER A 5 -37.45 6.31 -33.99
N SER A 6 -37.23 7.18 -33.00
CA SER A 6 -37.17 8.63 -33.16
C SER A 6 -35.73 9.14 -33.03
N GLY A 7 -35.44 10.33 -33.55
CA GLY A 7 -34.10 10.92 -33.52
C GLY A 7 -33.22 10.54 -34.73
N PHE A 8 -31.90 10.62 -34.57
CA PHE A 8 -30.94 10.55 -35.68
C PHE A 8 -29.89 9.47 -35.48
N PHE A 9 -29.62 8.70 -36.54
CA PHE A 9 -28.55 7.70 -36.58
C PHE A 9 -28.67 6.59 -35.51
N ASN A 10 -29.89 6.25 -35.12
CA ASN A 10 -30.12 5.09 -34.25
C ASN A 10 -30.24 3.80 -35.10
N SER A 11 -29.78 2.68 -34.56
CA SER A 11 -29.78 1.38 -35.23
C SER A 11 -30.11 0.25 -34.25
N GLY A 12 -30.78 -0.81 -34.72
CA GLY A 12 -31.24 -1.93 -33.89
C GLY A 12 -32.75 -2.15 -33.97
N SER A 13 -33.21 -3.32 -33.52
CA SER A 13 -34.62 -3.72 -33.59
C SER A 13 -35.40 -3.23 -32.38
N GLY A 14 -36.18 -2.16 -32.50
CA GLY A 14 -37.05 -1.64 -31.42
C GLY A 14 -37.26 -0.14 -31.52
N SER A 15 -38.08 0.42 -30.62
CA SER A 15 -38.21 1.87 -30.49
C SER A 15 -36.96 2.40 -29.77
N SER A 16 -36.10 3.10 -30.50
CA SER A 16 -34.97 3.84 -29.93
C SER A 16 -35.20 5.35 -30.10
N SER A 17 -34.63 6.18 -29.24
CA SER A 17 -34.79 7.63 -29.31
C SER A 17 -33.49 8.38 -29.05
N GLY A 18 -33.30 9.55 -29.68
CA GLY A 18 -32.10 10.37 -29.49
C GLY A 18 -31.06 10.17 -30.60
N PHE A 19 -29.78 10.04 -30.25
CA PHE A 19 -28.68 10.12 -31.22
C PHE A 19 -27.68 8.96 -31.10
N PHE A 20 -27.36 8.32 -32.23
CA PHE A 20 -26.29 7.32 -32.33
C PHE A 20 -26.43 6.12 -31.39
N ASN A 21 -27.65 5.72 -31.04
CA ASN A 21 -27.87 4.54 -30.21
C ASN A 21 -27.82 3.27 -31.07
N LEU A 22 -27.19 2.22 -30.55
CA LEU A 22 -27.10 0.89 -31.15
C LEU A 22 -27.77 -0.11 -30.21
N GLY A 23 -28.87 -0.72 -30.63
CA GLY A 23 -29.60 -1.74 -29.87
C GLY A 23 -31.06 -1.38 -29.63
N ALA A 24 -31.84 -2.40 -29.24
CA ALA A 24 -33.28 -2.29 -29.03
C ALA A 24 -33.61 -1.48 -27.77
N GLY A 25 -34.68 -0.67 -27.81
CA GLY A 25 -35.20 -0.03 -26.60
C GLY A 25 -34.26 1.01 -25.99
N SER A 26 -33.34 1.56 -26.79
CA SER A 26 -32.28 2.45 -26.31
C SER A 26 -32.62 3.92 -26.50
N SER A 27 -32.32 4.77 -25.52
CA SER A 27 -32.65 6.20 -25.53
C SER A 27 -31.49 7.09 -25.08
N GLY A 28 -31.38 8.31 -25.62
CA GLY A 28 -30.34 9.26 -25.25
C GLY A 28 -29.23 9.36 -26.30
N TRP A 29 -27.96 9.32 -25.89
CA TRP A 29 -26.83 9.54 -26.77
C TRP A 29 -25.81 8.39 -26.70
N LYS A 30 -25.49 7.77 -27.84
CA LYS A 30 -24.32 6.88 -28.01
C LYS A 30 -24.34 5.65 -27.11
N ASN A 31 -25.51 5.14 -26.77
CA ASN A 31 -25.61 3.90 -26.00
C ASN A 31 -25.49 2.68 -26.94
N GLN A 32 -24.88 1.60 -26.45
CA GLN A 32 -24.69 0.34 -27.16
C GLN A 32 -25.20 -0.81 -26.30
N GLY A 33 -26.28 -1.47 -26.71
CA GLY A 33 -26.90 -2.57 -25.97
C GLY A 33 -28.41 -2.46 -25.93
N LEU A 34 -29.06 -3.40 -25.25
CA LEU A 34 -30.51 -3.54 -25.17
C LEU A 34 -31.05 -2.84 -23.92
N GLY A 35 -32.12 -2.05 -24.08
CA GLY A 35 -32.80 -1.40 -22.96
C GLY A 35 -31.90 -0.41 -22.22
N THR A 36 -31.13 0.39 -22.98
CA THR A 36 -30.17 1.34 -22.41
C THR A 36 -30.69 2.78 -22.46
N SER A 37 -30.42 3.58 -21.44
CA SER A 37 -30.84 4.98 -21.41
C SER A 37 -29.74 5.91 -20.90
N GLY A 38 -29.65 7.13 -21.43
CA GLY A 38 -28.68 8.14 -21.00
C GLY A 38 -27.52 8.33 -21.98
N TRP A 39 -26.26 8.34 -21.51
CA TRP A 39 -25.12 8.72 -22.34
C TRP A 39 -23.96 7.72 -22.32
N GLY A 40 -23.66 7.10 -23.47
CA GLY A 40 -22.43 6.35 -23.69
C GLY A 40 -22.34 5.04 -22.92
N ASN A 41 -23.48 4.46 -22.54
CA ASN A 41 -23.59 3.19 -21.84
C ASN A 41 -23.31 2.01 -22.79
N VAL A 42 -22.63 0.96 -22.33
CA VAL A 42 -22.25 -0.23 -23.11
C VAL A 42 -22.65 -1.51 -22.38
N GLY A 43 -23.53 -2.30 -22.99
CA GLY A 43 -24.13 -3.53 -22.49
C GLY A 43 -25.63 -3.37 -22.18
N ASP A 44 -26.23 -4.33 -21.50
CA ASP A 44 -27.70 -4.46 -21.46
C ASP A 44 -28.33 -3.96 -20.15
N LEU A 45 -29.59 -3.53 -20.21
CA LEU A 45 -30.38 -3.04 -19.08
C LEU A 45 -29.65 -1.96 -18.27
N GLN A 46 -29.33 -0.85 -18.92
CA GLN A 46 -28.52 0.20 -18.32
C GLN A 46 -29.22 1.56 -18.29
N SER A 47 -28.88 2.37 -17.29
CA SER A 47 -29.31 3.78 -17.23
C SER A 47 -28.22 4.68 -16.69
N GLY A 48 -28.16 5.92 -17.18
CA GLY A 48 -27.23 6.95 -16.68
C GLY A 48 -26.08 7.23 -17.63
N LEU A 49 -24.84 7.26 -17.15
CA LEU A 49 -23.71 7.82 -17.90
C LEU A 49 -22.51 6.88 -17.89
N ARG A 50 -22.05 6.46 -19.06
CA ARG A 50 -20.80 5.69 -19.28
C ARG A 50 -20.68 4.45 -18.39
N ASN A 51 -21.75 3.67 -18.24
CA ASN A 51 -21.66 2.37 -17.59
C ASN A 51 -21.20 1.28 -18.58
N LEU A 52 -20.51 0.24 -18.10
CA LEU A 52 -20.04 -0.92 -18.88
C LEU A 52 -20.39 -2.26 -18.20
N GLY A 53 -21.28 -3.09 -18.77
CA GLY A 53 -21.75 -4.34 -18.12
C GLY A 53 -23.24 -4.68 -18.34
N ASN A 54 -23.94 -5.24 -17.35
CA ASN A 54 -25.38 -5.58 -17.47
C ASN A 54 -26.14 -5.30 -16.17
N THR A 55 -27.39 -4.85 -16.25
CA THR A 55 -28.26 -4.52 -15.11
C THR A 55 -27.61 -3.47 -14.21
N MET A 56 -27.46 -2.26 -14.74
CA MET A 56 -26.75 -1.19 -14.03
C MET A 56 -27.44 0.17 -14.12
N SER A 57 -27.17 1.03 -13.14
CA SER A 57 -27.66 2.41 -13.11
C SER A 57 -26.66 3.39 -12.53
N GLY A 58 -26.78 4.66 -12.86
CA GLY A 58 -25.90 5.71 -12.36
C GLY A 58 -24.74 5.99 -13.31
N TRP A 59 -23.59 6.44 -12.81
CA TRP A 59 -22.51 7.01 -13.62
C TRP A 59 -21.20 6.25 -13.45
N PHE A 60 -20.51 5.95 -14.55
CA PHE A 60 -19.16 5.38 -14.60
C PHE A 60 -19.02 4.03 -13.89
N ASN A 61 -20.07 3.23 -13.84
CA ASN A 61 -20.01 1.90 -13.22
C ASN A 61 -19.48 0.85 -14.21
N VAL A 62 -18.67 -0.09 -13.71
CA VAL A 62 -18.06 -1.16 -14.50
C VAL A 62 -18.34 -2.52 -13.86
N SER A 63 -18.90 -3.45 -14.62
CA SER A 63 -19.08 -4.84 -14.21
C SER A 63 -17.75 -5.59 -14.16
N SER A 64 -17.59 -6.46 -13.16
CA SER A 64 -16.54 -7.49 -13.14
C SER A 64 -16.98 -8.83 -13.75
N LEU A 65 -18.25 -8.95 -14.13
CA LEU A 65 -18.84 -10.14 -14.75
C LEU A 65 -18.88 -10.02 -16.28
N ASP A 66 -19.06 -11.16 -16.95
CA ASP A 66 -19.26 -11.22 -18.40
C ASP A 66 -20.47 -10.41 -18.85
N ALA A 67 -20.45 -9.93 -20.11
CA ALA A 67 -21.48 -9.01 -20.63
C ALA A 67 -22.93 -9.54 -20.56
N ALA A 68 -23.12 -10.86 -20.54
CA ALA A 68 -24.45 -11.48 -20.45
C ALA A 68 -24.94 -11.70 -19.01
N GLN A 69 -24.07 -11.55 -18.00
CA GLN A 69 -24.41 -11.80 -16.59
C GLN A 69 -24.84 -10.51 -15.90
N GLU A 70 -25.92 -10.57 -15.14
CA GLU A 70 -26.45 -9.44 -14.39
C GLU A 70 -25.45 -8.99 -13.31
N ALA A 71 -24.94 -7.76 -13.42
CA ALA A 71 -23.99 -7.21 -12.46
C ALA A 71 -24.69 -6.55 -11.26
N VAL A 72 -25.88 -5.99 -11.43
CA VAL A 72 -26.65 -5.32 -10.36
C VAL A 72 -25.79 -4.25 -9.66
N VAL A 73 -25.32 -3.27 -10.44
CA VAL A 73 -24.47 -2.18 -9.95
C VAL A 73 -25.17 -0.83 -10.05
N SER A 74 -25.10 -0.02 -8.99
CA SER A 74 -25.74 1.29 -8.96
C SER A 74 -24.91 2.39 -8.28
N GLY A 75 -25.07 3.63 -8.71
CA GLY A 75 -24.43 4.80 -8.09
C GLY A 75 -23.32 5.39 -8.94
N PHE A 76 -22.19 5.78 -8.35
CA PHE A 76 -21.13 6.51 -9.04
C PHE A 76 -19.78 5.78 -8.95
N GLY A 77 -19.18 5.47 -10.09
CA GLY A 77 -17.80 5.00 -10.19
C GLY A 77 -17.53 3.66 -9.52
N ASN A 78 -18.53 2.79 -9.43
CA ASN A 78 -18.36 1.47 -8.80
C ASN A 78 -17.81 0.45 -9.81
N VAL A 79 -16.97 -0.46 -9.32
CA VAL A 79 -16.40 -1.57 -10.10
C VAL A 79 -16.74 -2.88 -9.38
N GLY A 80 -17.36 -3.83 -10.07
CA GLY A 80 -17.69 -5.14 -9.50
C GLY A 80 -19.09 -5.64 -9.87
N SER A 81 -19.69 -6.42 -8.98
CA SER A 81 -21.06 -6.93 -9.08
C SER A 81 -21.76 -6.88 -7.72
N GLN A 82 -23.06 -6.64 -7.69
CA GLN A 82 -23.91 -6.53 -6.51
C GLN A 82 -23.46 -5.41 -5.57
N VAL A 83 -23.13 -4.26 -6.16
CA VAL A 83 -22.56 -3.12 -5.44
C VAL A 83 -23.37 -1.86 -5.71
N SER A 84 -23.63 -1.10 -4.65
CA SER A 84 -24.27 0.22 -4.74
C SER A 84 -23.47 1.27 -3.98
N GLY A 85 -23.50 2.53 -4.45
CA GLY A 85 -22.93 3.67 -3.73
C GLY A 85 -21.88 4.42 -4.54
N PHE A 86 -20.78 4.82 -3.91
CA PHE A 86 -19.75 5.66 -4.52
C PHE A 86 -18.38 5.00 -4.45
N PHE A 87 -17.72 4.88 -5.60
CA PHE A 87 -16.32 4.45 -5.72
C PHE A 87 -16.00 3.10 -5.07
N ASN A 88 -16.98 2.20 -4.96
CA ASN A 88 -16.72 0.86 -4.45
C ASN A 88 -15.96 0.04 -5.51
N ASN A 89 -15.00 -0.76 -5.10
CA ASN A 89 -14.35 -1.74 -5.97
C ASN A 89 -14.37 -3.12 -5.32
N SER A 90 -15.39 -3.92 -5.67
CA SER A 90 -15.56 -5.28 -5.17
C SER A 90 -14.55 -6.26 -5.76
N VAL A 91 -13.79 -5.89 -6.80
CA VAL A 91 -12.69 -6.73 -7.30
C VAL A 91 -11.52 -6.73 -6.31
N THR A 92 -11.33 -5.64 -5.57
CA THR A 92 -10.26 -5.49 -4.58
C THR A 92 -10.78 -5.41 -3.14
N ASP A 93 -12.08 -5.66 -2.91
CA ASP A 93 -12.79 -5.48 -1.64
C ASP A 93 -12.52 -4.13 -0.94
N PHE A 94 -12.31 -3.08 -1.74
CA PHE A 94 -11.91 -1.76 -1.23
C PHE A 94 -12.44 -0.64 -2.13
N THR A 95 -12.39 0.61 -1.70
CA THR A 95 -12.81 1.74 -2.55
C THR A 95 -11.69 2.18 -3.50
N SER A 96 -12.03 2.68 -4.68
CA SER A 96 -11.10 3.34 -5.61
C SER A 96 -10.90 4.83 -5.30
N PHE A 97 -11.63 5.38 -4.33
CA PHE A 97 -11.59 6.80 -4.02
C PHE A 97 -10.23 7.20 -3.44
N SER A 98 -9.61 8.24 -3.98
CA SER A 98 -8.38 8.83 -3.45
C SER A 98 -8.43 10.36 -3.57
N VAL A 99 -7.71 11.06 -2.69
CA VAL A 99 -7.58 12.52 -2.71
C VAL A 99 -6.18 12.90 -3.15
N GLY A 100 -6.10 13.69 -4.23
CA GLY A 100 -4.85 14.16 -4.83
C GLY A 100 -4.51 13.46 -6.14
N LEU A 101 -3.27 13.60 -6.61
CA LEU A 101 -2.89 13.31 -8.01
C LEU A 101 -2.01 12.07 -8.13
N GLY A 102 -2.27 11.26 -9.16
CA GLY A 102 -1.41 10.13 -9.51
C GLY A 102 -1.44 8.96 -8.53
N ASN A 103 -2.50 8.85 -7.72
CA ASN A 103 -2.68 7.71 -6.83
C ASN A 103 -3.28 6.52 -7.62
N VAL A 104 -2.78 5.31 -7.37
CA VAL A 104 -3.31 4.04 -7.88
C VAL A 104 -3.76 3.19 -6.69
N GLY A 105 -4.99 2.69 -6.74
CA GLY A 105 -5.62 1.98 -5.61
C GLY A 105 -6.60 2.88 -4.87
N GLY A 106 -6.64 2.80 -3.53
CA GLY A 106 -7.77 3.28 -2.74
C GLY A 106 -7.42 4.00 -1.45
N LEU A 107 -8.26 4.96 -1.05
CA LEU A 107 -8.14 5.83 0.14
C LEU A 107 -6.74 6.42 0.34
N ASN A 108 -6.05 6.74 -0.75
CA ASN A 108 -4.79 7.45 -0.64
C ASN A 108 -5.06 8.96 -0.53
N VAL A 109 -4.34 9.64 0.35
CA VAL A 109 -4.37 11.10 0.50
C VAL A 109 -2.99 11.65 0.19
N GLY A 110 -2.88 12.53 -0.80
CA GLY A 110 -1.61 13.05 -1.30
C GLY A 110 -1.37 12.62 -2.74
N GLY A 111 -0.16 12.23 -3.12
CA GLY A 111 0.17 12.04 -4.52
C GLY A 111 1.17 10.95 -4.82
N GLY A 112 1.01 10.31 -5.98
CA GLY A 112 1.92 9.27 -6.47
C GLY A 112 1.93 7.99 -5.63
N ASN A 113 0.90 7.74 -4.81
CA ASN A 113 0.85 6.53 -3.99
C ASN A 113 0.28 5.35 -4.79
N VAL A 114 0.86 4.16 -4.61
CA VAL A 114 0.38 2.89 -5.19
C VAL A 114 0.00 1.95 -4.06
N GLY A 115 -1.26 1.51 -4.05
CA GLY A 115 -1.83 0.63 -3.03
C GLY A 115 -2.94 1.32 -2.26
N GLN A 116 -3.05 1.08 -0.95
CA GLN A 116 -4.22 1.48 -0.16
C GLN A 116 -3.85 2.26 1.10
N LEU A 117 -4.68 3.23 1.48
CA LEU A 117 -4.60 3.91 2.79
C LEU A 117 -3.25 4.59 3.06
N ASN A 118 -2.60 5.12 2.03
CA ASN A 118 -1.37 5.89 2.21
C ASN A 118 -1.69 7.38 2.36
N ILE A 119 -1.05 8.03 3.33
CA ILE A 119 -1.14 9.48 3.54
C ILE A 119 0.25 10.08 3.31
N GLY A 120 0.37 10.87 2.25
CA GLY A 120 1.58 11.59 1.84
C GLY A 120 1.97 11.30 0.40
N LEU A 121 3.27 11.20 0.11
CA LEU A 121 3.79 11.22 -1.27
C LEU A 121 4.61 9.98 -1.63
N GLY A 122 4.32 9.38 -2.78
CA GLY A 122 5.19 8.38 -3.40
C GLY A 122 5.35 7.09 -2.61
N ASN A 123 4.34 6.68 -1.85
CA ASN A 123 4.37 5.40 -1.13
C ASN A 123 3.90 4.24 -2.02
N VAL A 124 4.53 3.07 -1.89
CA VAL A 124 4.13 1.83 -2.57
C VAL A 124 3.86 0.77 -1.51
N GLY A 125 2.63 0.27 -1.46
CA GLY A 125 2.14 -0.64 -0.42
C GLY A 125 0.92 -0.05 0.29
N GLY A 126 0.75 -0.31 1.58
CA GLY A 126 -0.44 0.16 2.29
C GLY A 126 -0.21 0.67 3.71
N PHE A 127 -1.14 1.51 4.17
CA PHE A 127 -1.15 2.03 5.54
C PHE A 127 0.12 2.83 5.91
N ASN A 128 0.75 3.52 4.96
CA ASN A 128 1.91 4.36 5.24
C ASN A 128 1.50 5.81 5.53
N LEU A 129 2.14 6.43 6.52
CA LEU A 129 2.01 7.85 6.84
C LEU A 129 3.37 8.53 6.66
N GLY A 130 3.46 9.42 5.67
CA GLY A 130 4.71 10.08 5.25
C GLY A 130 4.98 9.84 3.77
N GLY A 131 6.23 9.64 3.37
CA GLY A 131 6.54 9.60 1.93
C GLY A 131 7.76 8.79 1.53
N GLY A 132 7.71 8.26 0.30
CA GLY A 132 8.78 7.47 -0.29
C GLY A 132 8.95 6.10 0.35
N ASN A 133 7.92 5.57 1.01
CA ASN A 133 8.00 4.26 1.66
C ASN A 133 7.64 3.14 0.68
N LEU A 134 8.38 2.03 0.70
CA LEU A 134 8.09 0.81 -0.02
C LEU A 134 7.86 -0.33 0.98
N GLY A 135 6.59 -0.75 1.12
CA GLY A 135 6.11 -1.70 2.12
C GLY A 135 4.86 -1.17 2.83
N SER A 136 4.56 -1.70 4.01
CA SER A 136 3.31 -1.37 4.70
C SER A 136 3.49 -0.95 6.15
N PHE A 137 2.55 -0.17 6.68
CA PHE A 137 2.52 0.26 8.08
C PHE A 137 3.74 1.08 8.52
N ASN A 138 4.34 1.86 7.60
CA ASN A 138 5.44 2.74 7.95
C ASN A 138 4.93 4.12 8.38
N PHE A 139 5.52 4.65 9.45
CA PHE A 139 5.36 6.04 9.89
C PHE A 139 6.67 6.78 9.68
N GLY A 140 6.70 7.70 8.71
CA GLY A 140 7.84 8.52 8.36
C GLY A 140 8.23 8.38 6.89
N PHE A 141 9.53 8.44 6.58
CA PHE A 141 9.96 8.66 5.19
C PHE A 141 11.13 7.79 4.74
N GLY A 142 11.04 7.33 3.49
CA GLY A 142 12.12 6.62 2.81
C GLY A 142 12.38 5.23 3.39
N ASP A 143 11.40 4.61 4.04
CA ASP A 143 11.53 3.27 4.60
C ASP A 143 11.32 2.20 3.52
N LEU A 144 12.19 1.19 3.48
CA LEU A 144 12.06 -0.01 2.66
C LEU A 144 11.84 -1.22 3.57
N GLY A 145 10.61 -1.71 3.61
CA GLY A 145 10.14 -2.74 4.54
C GLY A 145 8.85 -2.31 5.23
N SER A 146 8.47 -2.98 6.29
CA SER A 146 7.17 -2.79 6.96
C SER A 146 7.30 -2.51 8.45
N HIS A 147 6.30 -1.85 9.01
CA HIS A 147 6.20 -1.53 10.45
C HIS A 147 7.34 -0.64 10.97
N ASN A 148 7.95 0.18 10.12
CA ASN A 148 9.00 1.10 10.57
C ASN A 148 8.39 2.40 11.12
N PHE A 149 9.00 2.93 12.16
CA PHE A 149 8.72 4.25 12.70
C PHE A 149 9.98 5.10 12.63
N GLY A 150 10.06 6.01 11.66
CA GLY A 150 11.15 6.96 11.53
C GLY A 150 11.57 7.17 10.08
N PHE A 151 12.86 7.14 9.78
CA PHE A 151 13.34 7.60 8.48
C PHE A 151 14.45 6.72 7.94
N GLY A 152 14.35 6.36 6.66
CA GLY A 152 15.40 5.69 5.91
C GLY A 152 15.75 4.30 6.44
N ASN A 153 14.80 3.60 7.07
CA ASN A 153 15.04 2.26 7.57
C ASN A 153 14.93 1.22 6.44
N LEU A 154 15.81 0.24 6.46
CA LEU A 154 15.85 -0.90 5.56
C LEU A 154 15.57 -2.18 6.34
N GLY A 155 14.45 -2.84 6.09
CA GLY A 155 13.98 -4.00 6.85
C GLY A 155 12.73 -3.66 7.67
N ASP A 156 12.40 -4.50 8.65
CA ASP A 156 11.07 -4.47 9.29
C ASP A 156 11.13 -4.10 10.78
N GLY A 157 10.12 -3.36 11.24
CA GLY A 157 9.92 -3.12 12.67
C GLY A 157 10.99 -2.24 13.32
N ASN A 158 11.69 -1.41 12.55
CA ASN A 158 12.70 -0.50 13.08
C ASN A 158 12.07 0.78 13.63
N ILE A 159 12.60 1.28 14.74
CA ILE A 159 12.21 2.56 15.33
C ILE A 159 13.43 3.47 15.35
N GLY A 160 13.39 4.55 14.56
CA GLY A 160 14.44 5.56 14.48
C GLY A 160 14.94 5.77 13.06
N PHE A 161 16.25 5.96 12.89
CA PHE A 161 16.82 6.54 11.68
C PHE A 161 17.90 5.65 11.06
N GLY A 162 17.76 5.34 9.78
CA GLY A 162 18.83 4.70 9.00
C GLY A 162 19.24 3.32 9.50
N ASN A 163 18.32 2.57 10.13
CA ASN A 163 18.63 1.21 10.56
C ASN A 163 18.52 0.23 9.38
N SER A 164 19.37 -0.80 9.37
CA SER A 164 19.34 -1.89 8.40
C SER A 164 19.20 -3.24 9.11
N GLY A 165 18.22 -4.05 8.72
CA GLY A 165 17.79 -5.26 9.40
C GLY A 165 16.47 -5.04 10.14
N SER A 166 16.18 -5.85 11.16
CA SER A 166 14.84 -5.88 11.77
C SER A 166 14.85 -5.63 13.27
N GLY A 167 13.82 -4.93 13.76
CA GLY A 167 13.58 -4.72 15.19
C GLY A 167 14.63 -3.83 15.88
N ASN A 168 15.35 -2.99 15.14
CA ASN A 168 16.32 -2.08 15.73
C ASN A 168 15.64 -0.84 16.30
N ILE A 169 16.13 -0.33 17.42
CA ILE A 169 15.67 0.92 18.04
C ILE A 169 16.85 1.87 18.17
N GLY A 170 16.83 2.97 17.42
CA GLY A 170 17.84 4.03 17.47
C GLY A 170 18.33 4.44 16.10
N ILE A 171 19.63 4.70 15.96
CA ILE A 171 20.19 5.31 14.74
C ILE A 171 21.32 4.49 14.16
N GLY A 172 21.23 4.19 12.87
CA GLY A 172 22.33 3.62 12.09
C GLY A 172 22.75 2.23 12.55
N ASN A 173 21.85 1.45 13.14
CA ASN A 173 22.16 0.07 13.52
C ASN A 173 22.06 -0.85 12.31
N THR A 174 22.98 -1.81 12.18
CA THR A 174 22.98 -2.84 11.14
C THR A 174 22.94 -4.22 11.80
N GLY A 175 21.99 -5.05 11.38
CA GLY A 175 21.66 -6.33 12.01
C GLY A 175 20.29 -6.28 12.69
N ASN A 176 20.03 -7.12 13.68
CA ASN A 176 18.70 -7.31 14.25
C ASN A 176 18.66 -7.04 15.75
N GLY A 177 17.57 -6.44 16.23
CA GLY A 177 17.31 -6.28 17.66
C GLY A 177 18.32 -5.40 18.39
N ASN A 178 19.04 -4.52 17.68
CA ASN A 178 19.97 -3.59 18.33
C ASN A 178 19.22 -2.39 18.92
N ILE A 179 19.66 -1.94 20.08
CA ILE A 179 19.14 -0.75 20.75
C ILE A 179 20.29 0.24 20.97
N GLY A 180 20.22 1.39 20.31
CA GLY A 180 21.20 2.47 20.45
C GLY A 180 21.72 2.97 19.10
N PHE A 181 23.02 3.23 18.99
CA PHE A 181 23.59 3.99 17.87
C PHE A 181 24.77 3.28 17.23
N GLY A 182 24.70 3.07 15.92
CA GLY A 182 25.82 2.57 15.13
C GLY A 182 26.29 1.16 15.52
N ASN A 183 25.40 0.32 16.06
CA ASN A 183 25.76 -1.07 16.37
C ASN A 183 25.75 -1.93 15.11
N TRP A 184 26.68 -2.88 15.02
CA TRP A 184 26.80 -3.85 13.94
C TRP A 184 26.78 -5.27 14.49
N GLY A 185 25.87 -6.10 13.99
CA GLY A 185 25.59 -7.45 14.52
C GLY A 185 24.22 -7.49 15.18
N ASP A 186 23.96 -8.50 16.00
CA ASP A 186 22.62 -8.75 16.55
C ASP A 186 22.54 -8.54 18.07
N GLY A 187 21.44 -7.98 18.55
CA GLY A 187 21.11 -7.90 19.97
C GLY A 187 22.03 -7.00 20.82
N ASN A 188 22.70 -6.02 20.21
CA ASN A 188 23.55 -5.10 20.95
C ASN A 188 22.74 -4.00 21.63
N PHE A 189 23.20 -3.56 22.81
CA PHE A 189 22.68 -2.40 23.52
C PHE A 189 23.79 -1.38 23.76
N GLY A 190 23.64 -0.18 23.21
CA GLY A 190 24.55 0.95 23.41
C GLY A 190 25.10 1.53 22.10
N PHE A 191 26.40 1.83 22.06
CA PHE A 191 26.98 2.67 21.01
C PHE A 191 28.14 1.96 20.32
N ALA A 192 28.14 1.94 18.99
CA ALA A 192 29.28 1.48 18.18
C ALA A 192 29.81 0.08 18.55
N ASN A 193 28.95 -0.83 18.98
CA ASN A 193 29.36 -2.22 19.25
C ASN A 193 29.42 -3.02 17.95
N TRP A 194 30.39 -3.92 17.85
CA TRP A 194 30.59 -4.81 16.72
C TRP A 194 30.64 -6.28 17.16
N GLY A 195 29.76 -7.08 16.59
CA GLY A 195 29.47 -8.46 17.00
C GLY A 195 28.13 -8.53 17.73
N ASP A 196 27.89 -9.57 18.54
CA ASP A 196 26.53 -9.89 18.99
C ASP A 196 26.36 -9.82 20.51
N GLY A 197 25.20 -9.37 20.98
CA GLY A 197 24.83 -9.40 22.40
C GLY A 197 25.65 -8.48 23.31
N ASN A 198 26.38 -7.51 22.75
CA ASN A 198 27.22 -6.62 23.54
C ASN A 198 26.38 -5.53 24.23
N ARG A 199 26.80 -5.12 25.44
CA ARG A 199 26.15 -4.06 26.22
C ARG A 199 27.16 -3.01 26.65
N GLY A 200 27.25 -1.91 25.92
CA GLY A 200 28.28 -0.90 26.19
C GLY A 200 28.58 0.03 25.02
N ILE A 201 29.82 0.52 25.01
CA ILE A 201 30.30 1.47 23.99
C ILE A 201 31.52 0.86 23.31
N GLY A 202 31.55 0.74 21.98
CA GLY A 202 32.76 0.41 21.23
C GLY A 202 33.27 -1.03 21.40
N LEU A 203 32.43 -1.97 21.85
CA LEU A 203 32.85 -3.34 22.12
C LEU A 203 33.08 -4.13 20.83
N LEU A 204 34.07 -5.02 20.83
CA LEU A 204 34.36 -5.97 19.76
C LEU A 204 34.18 -7.39 20.30
N GLY A 205 33.46 -8.24 19.55
CA GLY A 205 33.22 -9.64 19.91
C GLY A 205 31.78 -9.87 20.36
N SER A 206 31.54 -10.84 21.24
CA SER A 206 30.19 -11.24 21.62
C SER A 206 29.95 -11.26 23.13
N ASN A 207 28.75 -10.88 23.56
CA ASN A 207 28.28 -10.90 24.95
C ASN A 207 29.16 -10.10 25.93
N ASN A 208 29.91 -9.11 25.45
CA ASN A 208 30.73 -8.27 26.32
C ASN A 208 29.89 -7.18 26.98
N ALA A 209 30.29 -6.73 28.16
CA ALA A 209 29.73 -5.56 28.83
C ALA A 209 30.84 -4.62 29.34
N GLY A 210 30.83 -3.36 28.90
CA GLY A 210 31.83 -2.37 29.25
C GLY A 210 32.11 -1.29 28.19
N PHE A 211 33.36 -0.86 28.09
CA PHE A 211 33.84 0.13 27.13
C PHE A 211 34.92 -0.43 26.22
N GLY A 212 34.87 -0.04 24.95
CA GLY A 212 35.70 -0.45 23.83
C GLY A 212 37.16 -0.10 24.00
N GLY A 213 38.04 -0.96 23.49
CA GLY A 213 39.48 -0.88 23.72
C GLY A 213 39.92 -1.28 25.13
N LEU A 214 38.98 -1.36 26.07
CA LEU A 214 39.20 -1.89 27.42
C LEU A 214 38.57 -3.28 27.58
N ASN A 215 37.83 -3.81 26.61
CA ASN A 215 37.22 -5.13 26.80
C ASN A 215 37.12 -5.84 25.45
N ALA A 216 37.93 -6.89 25.25
CA ALA A 216 38.08 -7.59 23.99
C ALA A 216 37.92 -9.11 24.15
N GLY A 217 37.24 -9.76 23.20
CA GLY A 217 37.01 -11.21 23.21
C GLY A 217 35.53 -11.54 23.41
N SER A 218 35.20 -12.54 24.23
CA SER A 218 33.80 -12.97 24.43
C SER A 218 33.40 -13.10 25.91
N ASP A 219 32.13 -12.85 26.21
CA ASP A 219 31.53 -13.04 27.54
C ASP A 219 32.24 -12.28 28.68
N ASN A 220 32.90 -11.16 28.38
CA ASN A 220 33.66 -10.39 29.36
C ASN A 220 32.82 -9.25 29.97
N VAL A 221 32.91 -9.07 31.29
CA VAL A 221 32.21 -8.00 32.03
C VAL A 221 33.21 -7.15 32.81
N GLY A 222 33.33 -5.86 32.48
CA GLY A 222 34.19 -4.90 33.18
C GLY A 222 35.09 -4.08 32.26
N LEU A 223 36.32 -3.80 32.68
CA LEU A 223 37.32 -3.01 31.94
C LEU A 223 38.68 -3.69 31.95
N PHE A 224 39.51 -3.38 30.98
CA PHE A 224 40.80 -3.97 30.66
C PHE A 224 40.84 -5.52 30.61
N ASN A 225 39.77 -6.19 30.18
CA ASN A 225 39.78 -7.65 30.03
C ASN A 225 40.08 -8.08 28.58
N SER A 226 40.79 -9.20 28.42
CA SER A 226 41.07 -9.84 27.13
C SER A 226 40.90 -11.35 27.20
N GLY A 227 40.14 -11.94 26.27
CA GLY A 227 39.92 -13.39 26.20
C GLY A 227 38.46 -13.77 26.41
N THR A 228 38.16 -14.84 27.15
CA THR A 228 36.80 -15.38 27.31
C THR A 228 36.38 -15.51 28.77
N GLY A 229 35.19 -14.97 29.10
CA GLY A 229 34.53 -15.22 30.39
C GLY A 229 35.08 -14.45 31.58
N ASN A 230 35.82 -13.36 31.34
CA ASN A 230 36.45 -12.58 32.39
C ASN A 230 35.46 -11.63 33.09
N ARG A 231 35.52 -11.54 34.42
CA ARG A 231 34.73 -10.58 35.21
C ARG A 231 35.62 -9.74 36.11
N GLY A 232 35.53 -8.41 36.01
CA GLY A 232 36.31 -7.47 36.82
C GLY A 232 37.24 -6.58 35.99
N LEU A 233 38.41 -6.28 36.53
CA LEU A 233 39.40 -5.39 35.93
C LEU A 233 40.69 -6.13 35.61
N PHE A 234 41.30 -5.85 34.44
CA PHE A 234 42.66 -6.31 34.08
C PHE A 234 42.83 -7.85 34.01
N ASN A 235 41.79 -8.61 33.68
CA ASN A 235 41.92 -10.05 33.53
C ASN A 235 42.34 -10.42 32.10
N SER A 236 43.27 -11.36 32.00
CA SER A 236 43.64 -11.99 30.73
C SER A 236 43.45 -13.50 30.83
N GLY A 237 42.66 -14.08 29.94
CA GLY A 237 42.34 -15.51 29.92
C GLY A 237 41.27 -15.80 28.90
#